data_AF-X1NPE7-F1
#
_entry.id   AF-X1NPE7-F1
#
_cell.length_a   1.000
_cell.length_b   1.000
_cell.length_c   1.000
_cell.angle_alpha   90.00
_cell.angle_beta   90.00
_cell.angle_gamma   90.00
#
_symmetry.space_group_name_H-M   'P 1'
#
loop_
_entity.id
_entity.type
_entity.pdbx_description
1 polymer ?
#
loop_
_entity_poly.entity_id
_entity_poly.type
_entity_poly.pdbx_seq_one_letter_code
_entity_poly.pdbx_strand_id
1 'polypeptide(L)'
;MVTQLPFDFQLSDLTQDGNWYNMDLTALVPAGATQVKFQLTYRTANIADRFMMREKGNFNTWNIASLRPHAPNQYRDYIFLVTPNADRFVQYRFVGTDCNFLRMTVCGWWP
;
A
#
# COMPACT_ATOMS: atom_id res chain seq x y z
N MET A 1 18.83 19.69 -7.57
CA MET A 1 17.60 19.16 -8.19
C MET A 1 17.40 17.77 -7.61
N VAL A 2 16.45 17.60 -6.70
CA VAL A 2 16.14 16.27 -6.13
C VAL A 2 15.37 15.53 -7.19
N THR A 3 15.95 14.47 -7.75
CA THR A 3 15.24 13.56 -8.65
C THR A 3 14.16 12.85 -7.86
N GLN A 4 12.91 13.29 -8.01
CA GLN A 4 11.77 12.56 -7.53
C GLN A 4 11.79 11.17 -8.15
N LEU A 5 11.81 10.13 -7.33
CA LEU A 5 11.67 8.75 -7.80
C LEU A 5 10.31 8.61 -8.50
N PRO A 6 10.17 7.75 -9.52
CA PRO A 6 8.89 7.58 -10.22
C PRO A 6 7.79 6.95 -9.35
N PHE A 7 8.10 6.58 -8.11
CA PHE A 7 7.21 5.97 -7.13
C PHE A 7 7.54 6.51 -5.73
N ASP A 8 6.54 6.55 -4.85
CA ASP A 8 6.67 7.03 -3.47
C ASP A 8 7.11 5.92 -2.52
N PHE A 9 6.76 4.67 -2.84
CA PHE A 9 7.15 3.48 -2.09
C PHE A 9 7.46 2.31 -3.04
N GLN A 10 8.38 1.45 -2.62
CA GLN A 10 8.75 0.22 -3.30
C GLN A 10 8.86 -0.95 -2.32
N LEU A 11 9.00 -2.16 -2.84
CA LEU A 11 9.05 -3.39 -2.04
C LEU A 11 10.08 -3.35 -0.89
N SER A 12 11.25 -2.74 -1.11
CA SER A 12 12.31 -2.62 -0.09
C SER A 12 11.93 -1.73 1.10
N ASP A 13 10.93 -0.86 0.92
CA ASP A 13 10.46 0.06 1.96
C ASP A 13 9.41 -0.62 2.87
N LEU A 14 9.02 -1.85 2.52
CA LEU A 14 7.96 -2.61 3.17
C LEU A 14 8.52 -3.78 3.96
N THR A 15 7.97 -4.00 5.15
CA THR A 15 8.24 -5.20 5.94
C THR A 15 7.31 -6.34 5.52
N GLN A 16 7.88 -7.53 5.30
CA GLN A 16 7.23 -8.71 4.71
C GLN A 16 7.14 -9.90 5.67
N ASP A 17 6.64 -9.67 6.89
CA ASP A 17 6.56 -10.68 7.95
C ASP A 17 5.12 -11.07 8.31
N GLY A 18 4.14 -10.56 7.56
CA GLY A 18 2.73 -10.79 7.84
C GLY A 18 2.18 -9.98 9.02
N ASN A 19 2.89 -8.99 9.55
CA ASN A 19 2.36 -8.05 10.55
C ASN A 19 1.84 -6.75 9.91
N TRP A 20 1.08 -5.99 10.69
CA TRP A 20 0.59 -4.66 10.29
C TRP A 20 1.60 -3.58 10.69
N TYR A 21 1.96 -2.73 9.73
CA TYR A 21 2.88 -1.61 9.93
C TYR A 21 2.23 -0.28 9.58
N ASN A 22 2.66 0.78 10.25
CA ASN A 22 2.25 2.12 9.90
C ASN A 22 3.04 2.60 8.68
N MET A 23 2.34 3.19 7.72
CA MET A 23 2.92 3.93 6.61
C MET A 23 2.68 5.41 6.85
N ASP A 24 3.77 6.17 6.88
CA ASP A 24 3.75 7.60 7.06
C ASP A 24 3.49 8.29 5.72
N LEU A 25 2.42 9.09 5.65
CA LEU A 25 2.06 9.88 4.47
C LEU A 25 2.27 11.38 4.68
N THR A 26 2.86 11.80 5.81
CA THR A 26 2.90 13.19 6.22
C THR A 26 3.64 14.12 5.25
N ALA A 27 4.59 13.58 4.49
CA ALA A 27 5.35 14.29 3.46
C ALA A 27 4.62 14.40 2.10
N LEU A 28 3.57 13.59 1.87
CA LEU A 28 2.91 13.45 0.57
C LEU A 28 1.46 13.96 0.59
N VAL A 29 0.78 13.78 1.72
CA VAL A 29 -0.65 14.07 1.88
C VAL A 29 -0.81 15.22 2.88
N PRO A 30 -1.61 16.26 2.56
CA PRO A 30 -1.87 17.35 3.50
C PRO A 30 -2.75 16.90 4.68
N ALA A 31 -2.68 17.65 5.78
CA ALA A 31 -3.57 17.45 6.92
C ALA A 31 -5.04 17.62 6.51
N GLY A 32 -5.92 16.82 7.12
CA GLY A 32 -7.36 16.86 6.85
C GLY A 32 -7.83 15.97 5.70
N ALA A 33 -6.94 15.25 5.01
CA ALA A 33 -7.38 14.30 3.98
C ALA A 33 -8.23 13.17 4.58
N THR A 34 -9.43 12.95 4.05
CA THR A 34 -10.36 11.88 4.48
C THR A 34 -10.17 10.59 3.69
N GLN A 35 -9.52 10.67 2.54
CA GLN A 35 -9.21 9.52 1.69
C GLN A 35 -7.97 9.79 0.84
N VAL A 36 -7.14 8.76 0.65
CA VAL A 36 -5.94 8.79 -0.19
C VAL A 36 -6.03 7.70 -1.25
N LYS A 37 -5.71 8.07 -2.49
CA LYS A 37 -5.63 7.16 -3.63
C LYS A 37 -4.19 6.69 -3.81
N PHE A 38 -4.02 5.37 -3.73
CA PHE A 38 -2.77 4.69 -4.06
C PHE A 38 -2.93 3.97 -5.39
N GLN A 39 -1.97 4.13 -6.29
CA GLN A 39 -1.80 3.27 -7.46
C GLN A 39 -0.63 2.33 -7.20
N LEU A 40 -0.86 1.03 -7.41
CA LEU A 40 0.13 -0.01 -7.12
C LEU A 40 0.33 -0.89 -8.34
N THR A 41 1.58 -1.25 -8.62
CA THR A 41 1.92 -2.33 -9.54
C THR A 41 2.58 -3.46 -8.77
N TYR A 42 2.15 -4.69 -8.98
CA TYR A 42 2.53 -5.86 -8.19
C TYR A 42 2.86 -7.07 -9.06
N ARG A 43 3.88 -7.84 -8.67
CA ARG A 43 4.20 -9.17 -9.21
C ARG A 43 4.83 -10.05 -8.13
N THR A 44 4.38 -11.30 -8.05
CA THR A 44 4.90 -12.32 -7.13
C THR A 44 4.98 -13.67 -7.83
N ALA A 45 5.87 -14.54 -7.37
CA ALA A 45 5.92 -15.94 -7.80
C ALA A 45 4.91 -16.84 -7.09
N ASN A 46 4.29 -16.39 -5.99
CA ASN A 46 3.39 -17.19 -5.15
C ASN A 46 2.00 -16.56 -5.06
N ILE A 47 0.96 -17.33 -5.40
CA ILE A 47 -0.42 -16.83 -5.38
C ILE A 47 -0.96 -16.57 -3.96
N ALA A 48 -0.30 -17.10 -2.94
CA ALA A 48 -0.65 -16.85 -1.54
C ALA A 48 -0.20 -15.47 -1.05
N ASP A 49 0.78 -14.85 -1.73
CA ASP A 49 1.27 -13.54 -1.37
C ASP A 49 0.21 -12.47 -1.61
N ARG A 50 0.08 -11.55 -0.66
CA ARG A 50 -0.93 -10.49 -0.72
C ARG A 50 -0.44 -9.23 -0.04
N PHE A 51 -0.80 -8.12 -0.64
CA PHE A 51 -0.61 -6.80 -0.06
C PHE A 51 -1.97 -6.23 0.36
N MET A 52 -2.03 -5.66 1.56
CA MET A 52 -3.27 -5.15 2.15
C MET A 52 -3.03 -3.78 2.77
N MET A 53 -4.05 -2.92 2.71
CA MET A 53 -4.03 -1.60 3.34
C MET A 53 -5.36 -1.29 4.04
N ARG A 54 -5.29 -0.54 5.13
CA ARG A 54 -6.46 -0.10 5.91
C ARG A 54 -6.15 1.18 6.68
N GLU A 55 -7.19 1.82 7.22
CA GLU A 55 -7.04 2.88 8.22
C GLU A 55 -6.30 2.37 9.47
N LYS A 56 -5.42 3.19 10.04
CA LYS A 56 -4.67 2.83 11.25
C LYS A 56 -5.61 2.61 12.43
N GLY A 57 -5.51 1.44 13.05
CA GLY A 57 -6.36 1.06 14.19
C GLY A 57 -7.70 0.43 13.80
N ASN A 58 -8.02 0.31 12.50
CA ASN A 58 -9.19 -0.44 12.07
C ASN A 58 -8.95 -1.96 12.21
N PHE A 59 -9.63 -2.61 13.15
CA PHE A 59 -9.53 -4.06 13.35
C PHE A 59 -10.53 -4.89 12.52
N ASN A 60 -11.45 -4.25 11.80
CA ASN A 60 -12.39 -4.95 10.93
C ASN A 60 -11.66 -5.56 9.74
N THR A 61 -11.65 -6.89 9.68
CA THR A 61 -10.94 -7.65 8.65
C THR A 61 -11.58 -7.58 7.26
N TRP A 62 -12.82 -7.09 7.16
CA TRP A 62 -13.55 -6.94 5.90
C TRP A 62 -13.39 -5.54 5.29
N ASN A 63 -13.13 -4.51 6.10
CA ASN A 63 -12.91 -3.14 5.64
C ASN A 63 -11.42 -2.90 5.35
N ILE A 64 -10.89 -3.62 4.36
CA ILE A 64 -9.47 -3.63 3.99
C ILE A 64 -9.36 -3.65 2.46
N ALA A 65 -8.52 -2.80 1.90
CA ALA A 65 -8.12 -2.90 0.50
C ALA A 65 -7.11 -4.04 0.35
N SER A 66 -7.39 -5.03 -0.51
CA SER A 66 -6.55 -6.22 -0.67
C SER A 66 -6.22 -6.47 -2.13
N LEU A 67 -4.93 -6.75 -2.35
CA LEU A 67 -4.38 -7.17 -3.62
C LEU A 67 -4.07 -8.66 -3.49
N ARG A 68 -4.64 -9.46 -4.39
CA ARG A 68 -4.38 -10.90 -4.48
C ARG A 68 -4.08 -11.31 -5.92
N PRO A 69 -2.93 -11.92 -6.20
CA PRO A 69 -2.64 -12.49 -7.52
C PRO A 69 -3.56 -13.69 -7.80
N HIS A 70 -4.07 -13.81 -9.03
CA HIS A 70 -4.77 -15.04 -9.46
C HIS A 70 -3.85 -16.04 -10.17
N ALA A 71 -2.65 -15.62 -10.56
CA ALA A 71 -1.64 -16.43 -11.23
C ALA A 71 -0.24 -15.89 -10.90
N PRO A 72 0.78 -16.75 -10.84
CA PRO A 72 2.15 -16.34 -10.54
C PRO A 72 2.76 -15.53 -11.69
N ASN A 73 3.72 -14.67 -11.36
CA ASN A 73 4.57 -13.90 -12.27
C ASN A 73 3.84 -12.97 -13.26
N GLN A 74 2.58 -12.62 -12.99
CA GLN A 74 1.86 -11.61 -13.76
C GLN A 74 1.94 -10.24 -13.09
N TYR A 75 2.30 -9.21 -13.86
CA TYR A 75 2.16 -7.82 -13.44
C TYR A 75 0.68 -7.48 -13.34
N ARG A 76 0.31 -6.78 -12.27
CA ARG A 76 -1.04 -6.27 -12.09
C ARG A 76 -1.02 -4.89 -11.48
N ASP A 77 -1.92 -4.06 -11.97
CA ASP A 77 -2.15 -2.72 -11.45
C ASP A 77 -3.43 -2.69 -10.63
N TYR A 78 -3.35 -2.02 -9.49
CA TYR A 78 -4.46 -1.84 -8.56
C TYR A 78 -4.55 -0.39 -8.11
N ILE A 79 -5.77 0.02 -7.79
CA ILE A 79 -6.06 1.30 -7.15
C ILE A 79 -6.68 1.00 -5.80
N PHE A 80 -6.06 1.53 -4.74
CA PHE A 80 -6.63 1.50 -3.40
C PHE A 80 -7.07 2.90 -2.99
N LEU A 81 -8.23 2.96 -2.35
CA LEU A 81 -8.72 4.13 -1.64
C LEU A 81 -8.72 3.79 -0.15
N VAL A 82 -7.92 4.51 0.63
CA VAL A 82 -7.75 4.24 2.06
C VAL A 82 -7.85 5.55 2.82
N THR A 83 -8.60 5.52 3.92
CA THR A 83 -8.69 6.65 4.85
C THR A 83 -7.45 6.69 5.73
N PRO A 84 -6.66 7.77 5.70
CA PRO A 84 -5.59 7.98 6.67
C PRO A 84 -6.19 8.41 8.01
N ASN A 85 -5.51 8.11 9.12
CA ASN A 85 -5.92 8.67 10.41
C ASN A 85 -5.58 10.19 10.49
N ALA A 86 -5.95 10.84 11.59
CA ALA A 86 -5.69 12.27 11.80
C ALA A 86 -4.20 12.66 11.66
N ASP A 87 -3.30 11.75 12.03
CA ASP A 87 -1.85 11.93 11.95
C ASP A 87 -1.27 11.57 10.57
N ARG A 88 -2.12 11.26 9.58
CA ARG A 88 -1.75 10.88 8.20
C ARG A 88 -1.00 9.55 8.09
N PHE A 89 -1.34 8.61 8.96
CA PHE A 89 -0.90 7.23 8.83
C PHE A 89 -2.01 6.34 8.30
N VAL A 90 -1.62 5.42 7.41
CA VAL A 90 -2.39 4.22 7.10
C VAL A 90 -1.64 3.01 7.63
N GLN A 91 -2.30 1.85 7.69
CA GLN A 91 -1.65 0.59 7.97
C GLN A 91 -1.56 -0.26 6.71
N TYR A 92 -0.39 -0.86 6.49
CA TYR A 92 -0.20 -1.88 5.47
C TYR A 92 0.17 -3.21 6.11
N ARG A 93 -0.09 -4.29 5.38
CA ARG A 93 0.35 -5.63 5.73
C ARG A 93 0.74 -6.36 4.47
N PHE A 94 1.94 -6.90 4.48
CA PHE A 94 2.44 -7.78 3.43
C PHE A 94 2.49 -9.20 3.97
N VAL A 95 1.77 -10.12 3.34
CA VAL A 95 1.82 -11.56 3.67
C VAL A 95 2.55 -12.27 2.55
N GLY A 96 3.54 -13.09 2.91
CA GLY A 96 4.39 -13.81 1.97
C GLY A 96 5.76 -13.16 1.79
N THR A 97 6.68 -13.91 1.18
CA THR A 97 8.09 -13.51 0.99
C THR A 97 8.55 -13.68 -0.46
N ASP A 98 7.69 -14.17 -1.36
CA ASP A 98 8.02 -14.49 -2.74
C ASP A 98 7.70 -13.35 -3.72
N CYS A 99 7.27 -12.21 -3.18
CA CYS A 99 7.03 -11.01 -3.95
C CYS A 99 8.35 -10.46 -4.47
N ASN A 100 8.44 -10.31 -5.78
CA ASN A 100 9.65 -9.83 -6.44
C ASN A 100 9.49 -8.42 -7.01
N PHE A 101 8.27 -7.85 -6.96
CA PHE A 101 8.01 -6.51 -7.45
C PHE A 101 6.78 -5.90 -6.77
N LEU A 102 6.99 -4.75 -6.13
CA LEU A 102 5.91 -3.84 -5.74
C LEU A 102 6.40 -2.41 -5.92
N ARG A 103 5.60 -1.59 -6.61
CA ARG A 103 5.74 -0.14 -6.68
C ARG A 103 4.41 0.50 -6.33
N MET A 104 4.46 1.59 -5.59
CA MET A 104 3.27 2.33 -5.17
C MET A 104 3.50 3.83 -5.25
N THR A 105 2.48 4.53 -5.71
CA THR A 105 2.45 5.99 -5.82
C THR A 105 1.17 6.51 -5.18
N VAL A 106 1.29 7.61 -4.43
CA VAL A 106 0.17 8.42 -3.95
C VAL A 106 -0.25 9.34 -5.09
N CYS A 107 -1.43 9.10 -5.65
CA CYS A 107 -1.87 9.77 -6.88
C CYS A 107 -2.92 10.86 -6.65
N GLY A 108 -3.39 11.03 -5.42
CA GLY A 108 -4.38 12.04 -5.07
C GLY A 108 -5.01 11.78 -3.71
N TRP A 109 -5.76 12.78 -3.24
CA TRP A 109 -6.46 12.75 -1.94
C TRP A 109 -7.71 13.62 -1.99
N TRP A 110 -8.63 13.39 -1.05
CA TRP A 110 -9.84 14.18 -0.85
C TRP A 110 -9.85 14.79 0.56
N PRO A 111 -10.36 16.02 0.72
CA PRO A 111 -10.54 16.66 2.01
C PRO A 111 -11.70 16.06 2.82
#